data_AF-A0AAD3RV21-F1
#
_entry.id   AF-A0AAD3RV21-F1
#
_cell.length_a   1.000
_cell.length_b   1.000
_cell.length_c   1.000
_cell.angle_alpha   90.00
_cell.angle_beta   90.00
_cell.angle_gamma   90.00
#
_symmetry.space_group_name_H-M   'P 1'
#
loop_
_entity.id
_entity.type
_entity.pdbx_description
1 polymer ?
#
loop_
_entity_poly.entity_id
_entity_poly.type
_entity_poly.pdbx_seq_one_letter_code
_entity_poly.pdbx_strand_id
1 'polypeptide(L)'
;MAGKDDDGDKTVFGGPLPGQSSQGAWSRPAPAAEDPRTVIGRPPGQAPGSPFGQPPSSGQTWISGVPQHGGPGGYPAYPPQPGPASSGPGGQSPFGPADPSQIGRAAGSDQRGFFPELGGQQEPQARVTPRIPQAQAMQVRELGAASSSNPLLASAAPLLILLGRLRTGLVELQVAPLMEHVTREIDRFERNALSHGVNPHEALVAKYALSGTADDIVQNLPGSDRGNWQQYSMVARFFHKRDSGVGFFQEAEKALYAPAQHYNLLELMLVCLSLGFEGQFRTMPNGAAELSRIRSAIYESLRRVNPRPDEDISVMWTPVVQGKARRFGAIPVPAVAGVAAVALVAGFAALLTLINRDASVTAEDLRRITLDAPALQIDRTPGEVYVAETSQLQRIRDAFATEIADGRVGVETKGDYIAIRVGNLQLFDLGSVKVKPGFAELATRIAEVLNAETGPILIEGHTDNVPVSGRGRFKDNYQISAARAEGVAGVLKPLLKDPARIATEGRGEDDPVGDNATPDGQAANRRVEIMLAREGTYDAPTPQEVAN
;
A
#
# COMPACT_ATOMS: atom_id res chain seq x y z
N MET A 1 33.48 -62.28 22.44
CA MET A 1 32.85 -63.31 21.59
C MET A 1 31.95 -62.55 20.62
N ALA A 2 32.46 -62.16 19.43
CA ALA A 2 32.44 -62.92 18.16
C ALA A 2 31.01 -63.05 17.62
N GLY A 3 30.61 -62.62 16.41
CA GLY A 3 31.23 -61.97 15.23
C GLY A 3 30.06 -61.44 14.36
N LYS A 4 30.11 -61.16 13.05
CA LYS A 4 31.14 -61.21 12.00
C LYS A 4 30.47 -60.61 10.72
N ASP A 5 31.06 -59.54 10.19
CA ASP A 5 31.39 -59.22 8.79
C ASP A 5 30.34 -59.16 7.65
N ASP A 6 30.35 -58.04 6.91
CA ASP A 6 30.79 -57.90 5.49
C ASP A 6 30.52 -56.43 5.07
N ASP A 7 31.51 -55.54 4.94
CA ASP A 7 32.52 -55.35 3.87
C ASP A 7 31.96 -55.07 2.46
N GLY A 8 32.37 -53.92 1.91
CA GLY A 8 31.95 -53.40 0.61
C GLY A 8 32.60 -52.07 0.20
N ASP A 9 33.91 -51.99 0.41
CA ASP A 9 34.94 -51.21 -0.29
C ASP A 9 35.13 -49.68 -0.18
N LYS A 10 36.42 -49.37 -0.03
CA LYS A 10 37.15 -48.09 0.16
C LYS A 10 37.56 -47.52 -1.21
N THR A 11 37.79 -46.22 -1.39
CA THR A 11 39.09 -45.52 -1.20
C THR A 11 38.88 -44.06 -1.71
N VAL A 12 39.10 -42.98 -0.96
CA VAL A 12 40.31 -42.35 -0.36
C VAL A 12 41.18 -41.55 -1.36
N PHE A 13 41.00 -40.22 -1.25
CA PHE A 13 41.95 -39.09 -1.27
C PHE A 13 42.90 -38.84 -2.47
N GLY A 14 42.84 -37.59 -2.95
CA GLY A 14 43.91 -36.93 -3.71
C GLY A 14 43.65 -35.42 -3.85
N GLY A 15 44.10 -34.63 -2.87
CA GLY A 15 44.23 -33.17 -2.98
C GLY A 15 45.51 -32.76 -3.73
N PRO A 16 45.67 -31.47 -4.08
CA PRO A 16 46.35 -31.06 -5.32
C PRO A 16 47.82 -30.66 -5.17
N LEU A 17 48.55 -30.68 -6.29
CA LEU A 17 49.82 -29.98 -6.50
C LEU A 17 49.77 -29.10 -7.77
N PRO A 18 50.61 -28.06 -7.86
CA PRO A 18 50.31 -26.84 -8.61
C PRO A 18 50.98 -26.74 -9.99
N GLY A 19 50.34 -25.96 -10.87
CA GLY A 19 51.00 -25.20 -11.94
C GLY A 19 51.16 -25.90 -13.29
N GLN A 20 50.31 -25.57 -14.26
CA GLN A 20 50.71 -24.85 -15.49
C GLN A 20 49.50 -24.61 -16.41
N SER A 21 49.67 -23.56 -17.19
CA SER A 21 48.78 -22.87 -18.12
C SER A 21 48.19 -23.72 -19.27
N SER A 22 46.93 -23.45 -19.62
CA SER A 22 46.53 -23.04 -20.99
C SER A 22 45.01 -22.85 -21.12
N GLN A 23 44.63 -21.65 -21.59
CA GLN A 23 43.62 -21.34 -22.61
C GLN A 23 42.35 -22.19 -22.74
N GLY A 24 41.19 -21.50 -22.76
CA GLY A 24 40.10 -21.84 -23.68
C GLY A 24 38.69 -21.94 -23.09
N ALA A 25 37.83 -21.02 -23.53
CA ALA A 25 36.37 -21.18 -23.70
C ALA A 25 35.48 -21.42 -22.47
N TRP A 26 34.79 -20.35 -22.03
CA TRP A 26 33.65 -20.45 -21.14
C TRP A 26 32.38 -20.82 -21.93
N SER A 27 31.86 -22.02 -21.68
CA SER A 27 30.56 -22.48 -22.15
C SER A 27 29.46 -21.98 -21.20
N ARG A 28 28.37 -21.44 -21.78
CA ARG A 28 27.14 -21.00 -21.08
C ARG A 28 26.38 -22.18 -20.46
N PRO A 29 25.74 -22.03 -19.29
CA PRO A 29 24.76 -23.01 -18.80
C PRO A 29 23.37 -22.79 -19.43
N ALA A 30 22.68 -23.89 -19.72
CA ALA A 30 21.33 -23.96 -20.27
C ALA A 30 20.24 -23.69 -19.21
N PRO A 31 19.04 -23.18 -19.58
CA PRO A 31 17.94 -22.97 -18.65
C PRO A 31 17.11 -24.24 -18.42
N ALA A 32 16.62 -24.38 -17.19
CA ALA A 32 15.81 -25.48 -16.70
C ALA A 32 14.37 -25.47 -17.26
N ALA A 33 13.79 -26.66 -17.32
CA ALA A 33 12.51 -27.02 -17.94
C ALA A 33 11.27 -26.43 -17.24
N GLU A 34 10.29 -26.03 -18.04
CA GLU A 34 8.91 -25.75 -17.66
C GLU A 34 8.01 -26.95 -18.00
N ASP A 35 7.06 -27.28 -17.13
CA ASP A 35 5.97 -28.24 -17.37
C ASP A 35 4.61 -27.56 -17.06
N PRO A 36 3.51 -27.88 -17.79
CA PRO A 36 2.42 -26.94 -18.07
C PRO A 36 1.14 -27.18 -17.26
N ARG A 37 0.35 -26.11 -17.08
CA ARG A 37 -1.13 -26.03 -16.89
C ARG A 37 -1.43 -24.51 -16.80
N THR A 38 -2.27 -23.88 -17.61
CA THR A 38 -3.72 -24.09 -17.72
C THR A 38 -4.25 -23.25 -18.91
N VAL A 39 -5.25 -23.79 -19.60
CA VAL A 39 -5.94 -23.26 -20.79
C VAL A 39 -7.23 -22.55 -20.40
N ILE A 40 -7.50 -21.36 -20.94
CA ILE A 40 -8.84 -20.78 -21.26
C ILE A 40 -8.56 -19.78 -22.42
N GLY A 41 -9.12 -19.78 -23.62
CA GLY A 41 -10.32 -20.36 -24.21
C GLY A 41 -10.91 -19.28 -25.15
N ARG A 42 -10.56 -19.28 -26.44
CA ARG A 42 -11.12 -18.39 -27.49
C ARG A 42 -12.00 -19.24 -28.41
N PRO A 43 -13.22 -18.81 -28.79
CA PRO A 43 -14.05 -19.60 -29.70
C PRO A 43 -13.61 -19.41 -31.16
N PRO A 44 -13.72 -20.44 -32.02
CA PRO A 44 -13.23 -20.41 -33.40
C PRO A 44 -14.33 -20.22 -34.45
N GLY A 45 -13.91 -19.70 -35.62
CA GLY A 45 -14.39 -20.18 -36.92
C GLY A 45 -15.14 -19.18 -37.79
N GLN A 46 -14.46 -18.60 -38.80
CA GLN A 46 -14.66 -18.94 -40.22
C GLN A 46 -13.76 -18.06 -41.13
N ALA A 47 -13.14 -18.71 -42.11
CA ALA A 47 -12.45 -18.14 -43.27
C ALA A 47 -12.98 -18.89 -44.52
N PRO A 48 -12.59 -18.57 -45.76
CA PRO A 48 -12.03 -17.36 -46.36
C PRO A 48 -12.79 -16.93 -47.65
N GLY A 49 -12.43 -15.80 -48.26
CA GLY A 49 -12.75 -15.54 -49.67
C GLY A 49 -12.69 -14.07 -50.09
N SER A 50 -11.56 -13.63 -50.64
CA SER A 50 -11.53 -12.49 -51.57
C SER A 50 -12.01 -12.95 -52.95
N PRO A 51 -12.56 -12.05 -53.79
CA PRO A 51 -11.74 -11.67 -54.96
C PRO A 51 -12.05 -10.26 -55.56
N PHE A 52 -11.01 -9.61 -56.13
CA PHE A 52 -11.00 -8.45 -57.06
C PHE A 52 -11.55 -7.08 -56.57
N GLY A 53 -10.93 -5.92 -56.81
CA GLY A 53 -9.77 -5.58 -57.63
C GLY A 53 -9.25 -4.16 -57.32
N GLN A 54 -8.01 -3.87 -57.73
CA GLN A 54 -7.43 -2.51 -57.80
C GLN A 54 -7.74 -1.88 -59.18
N PRO A 55 -7.26 -0.65 -59.49
CA PRO A 55 -7.94 0.63 -59.36
C PRO A 55 -8.19 1.25 -60.76
N PRO A 56 -8.45 2.57 -60.86
CA PRO A 56 -7.66 3.28 -61.85
C PRO A 56 -7.02 4.58 -61.36
N SER A 57 -5.95 4.86 -62.09
CA SER A 57 -4.97 5.93 -62.05
C SER A 57 -5.43 7.25 -62.66
N SER A 58 -4.51 8.23 -62.62
CA SER A 58 -4.45 9.56 -63.26
C SER A 58 -5.14 10.65 -62.45
N GLY A 59 -4.50 11.74 -62.01
CA GLY A 59 -3.25 12.38 -62.42
C GLY A 59 -3.59 13.67 -63.17
N GLN A 60 -3.48 14.83 -62.52
CA GLN A 60 -2.91 16.09 -63.03
C GLN A 60 -3.29 17.33 -62.18
N THR A 61 -2.23 18.10 -61.87
CA THR A 61 -2.09 19.57 -61.86
C THR A 61 -2.91 20.49 -60.92
N TRP A 62 -2.13 21.15 -60.05
CA TRP A 62 -2.15 22.56 -59.66
C TRP A 62 -3.08 23.53 -60.43
N ILE A 63 -3.83 24.38 -59.70
CA ILE A 63 -3.65 25.86 -59.63
C ILE A 63 -4.74 26.50 -58.74
N SER A 64 -4.28 27.52 -58.01
CA SER A 64 -4.94 28.59 -57.25
C SER A 64 -6.37 29.02 -57.66
N GLY A 65 -7.17 29.42 -56.67
CA GLY A 65 -8.39 30.20 -56.89
C GLY A 65 -9.29 30.34 -55.66
N VAL A 66 -9.21 31.49 -54.99
CA VAL A 66 -10.19 31.95 -53.98
C VAL A 66 -11.54 32.21 -54.68
N PRO A 67 -12.69 31.97 -54.03
CA PRO A 67 -13.59 33.11 -53.84
C PRO A 67 -14.29 33.17 -52.47
N GLN A 68 -14.62 34.42 -52.12
CA GLN A 68 -15.35 34.90 -50.96
C GLN A 68 -16.85 34.56 -50.99
N HIS A 69 -17.38 34.39 -49.76
CA HIS A 69 -18.71 34.75 -49.24
C HIS A 69 -20.00 34.08 -49.74
N GLY A 70 -20.66 33.42 -48.77
CA GLY A 70 -22.11 33.17 -48.71
C GLY A 70 -22.46 32.17 -47.60
N GLY A 71 -22.81 32.63 -46.40
CA GLY A 71 -23.37 31.78 -45.32
C GLY A 71 -24.90 31.61 -45.45
N PRO A 72 -25.64 31.17 -44.41
CA PRO A 72 -25.22 30.43 -43.20
C PRO A 72 -26.14 29.21 -42.86
N GLY A 73 -25.67 28.33 -41.99
CA GLY A 73 -26.47 27.30 -41.31
C GLY A 73 -25.64 26.05 -41.02
N GLY A 74 -25.64 25.42 -39.86
CA GLY A 74 -26.23 25.66 -38.55
C GLY A 74 -25.72 24.51 -37.69
N TYR A 75 -25.18 24.78 -36.49
CA TYR A 75 -24.81 23.75 -35.52
C TYR A 75 -25.39 24.14 -34.14
N PRO A 76 -25.86 23.17 -33.34
CA PRO A 76 -26.68 23.44 -32.17
C PRO A 76 -25.88 23.96 -30.97
N ALA A 77 -26.56 24.81 -30.20
CA ALA A 77 -26.09 25.49 -29.01
C ALA A 77 -26.11 24.61 -27.75
N TYR A 78 -25.14 24.81 -26.87
CA TYR A 78 -25.20 24.41 -25.46
C TYR A 78 -25.97 25.46 -24.65
N PRO A 79 -26.66 25.06 -23.55
CA PRO A 79 -27.58 25.94 -22.81
C PRO A 79 -26.85 27.00 -21.95
N PRO A 80 -27.46 28.17 -21.70
CA PRO A 80 -26.89 29.24 -20.89
C PRO A 80 -27.13 29.01 -19.39
N GLN A 81 -26.13 29.33 -18.57
CA GLN A 81 -26.22 29.32 -17.11
C GLN A 81 -26.68 30.70 -16.59
N PRO A 82 -27.48 30.78 -15.52
CA PRO A 82 -28.16 32.00 -15.10
C PRO A 82 -27.24 32.95 -14.31
N GLY A 83 -27.33 34.25 -14.60
CA GLY A 83 -26.68 35.31 -13.81
C GLY A 83 -27.46 35.66 -12.54
N PRO A 84 -26.80 36.20 -11.49
CA PRO A 84 -27.51 36.68 -10.31
C PRO A 84 -27.67 38.20 -10.31
N ALA A 85 -28.82 38.63 -9.78
CA ALA A 85 -29.18 40.02 -9.48
C ALA A 85 -29.10 40.31 -7.97
N SER A 86 -28.66 41.54 -7.66
CA SER A 86 -29.03 42.46 -6.56
C SER A 86 -29.01 42.04 -5.07
N SER A 87 -28.04 42.65 -4.35
CA SER A 87 -28.12 43.44 -3.10
C SER A 87 -28.85 42.95 -1.82
N GLY A 88 -28.08 42.84 -0.72
CA GLY A 88 -28.52 42.90 0.69
C GLY A 88 -27.34 42.70 1.67
N PRO A 89 -27.27 43.38 2.84
CA PRO A 89 -25.99 43.77 3.46
C PRO A 89 -25.52 42.88 4.61
N GLY A 90 -24.20 42.77 4.78
CA GLY A 90 -23.57 42.37 6.04
C GLY A 90 -22.55 41.23 5.91
N GLY A 91 -21.29 41.50 6.28
CA GLY A 91 -20.25 40.49 6.48
C GLY A 91 -18.99 40.74 5.65
N GLN A 92 -18.01 41.42 6.25
CA GLN A 92 -16.70 41.72 5.67
C GLN A 92 -15.93 40.44 5.34
N SER A 93 -15.42 40.33 4.10
CA SER A 93 -14.39 39.35 3.71
C SER A 93 -13.08 40.10 3.40
N PRO A 94 -11.89 39.61 3.80
CA PRO A 94 -10.66 40.43 3.85
C PRO A 94 -9.92 40.59 2.51
N PHE A 95 -10.48 40.13 1.40
CA PHE A 95 -9.77 40.08 0.12
C PHE A 95 -10.55 40.84 -0.95
N GLY A 96 -10.03 42.01 -1.34
CA GLY A 96 -10.53 42.77 -2.49
C GLY A 96 -10.12 42.13 -3.82
N PRO A 97 -10.76 42.50 -4.95
CA PRO A 97 -10.47 41.92 -6.25
C PRO A 97 -9.12 42.39 -6.78
N ALA A 98 -8.26 41.45 -7.18
CA ALA A 98 -6.97 41.72 -7.80
C ALA A 98 -7.14 42.20 -9.25
N ASP A 99 -6.42 43.27 -9.59
CA ASP A 99 -6.30 43.84 -10.93
C ASP A 99 -5.53 42.86 -11.87
N PRO A 100 -6.10 42.42 -13.00
CA PRO A 100 -5.47 41.46 -13.90
C PRO A 100 -4.28 42.04 -14.70
N SER A 101 -3.92 43.31 -14.51
CA SER A 101 -2.77 43.95 -15.17
C SER A 101 -1.41 43.76 -14.45
N GLN A 102 -1.35 43.00 -13.35
CA GLN A 102 -0.11 42.82 -12.55
C GLN A 102 0.58 41.45 -12.65
N ILE A 103 0.16 40.57 -13.56
CA ILE A 103 0.88 39.30 -13.79
C ILE A 103 2.13 39.60 -14.62
N GLY A 104 3.28 39.82 -13.95
CA GLY A 104 4.59 39.89 -14.62
C GLY A 104 5.61 40.92 -14.13
N ARG A 105 5.36 41.67 -13.05
CA ARG A 105 6.41 42.51 -12.44
C ARG A 105 7.08 41.82 -11.25
N ALA A 106 8.41 41.80 -11.26
CA ALA A 106 9.22 41.39 -10.13
C ALA A 106 8.87 42.26 -8.90
N ALA A 107 8.62 41.62 -7.77
CA ALA A 107 8.31 42.30 -6.51
C ALA A 107 9.48 43.18 -6.08
N GLY A 108 9.18 44.46 -5.84
CA GLY A 108 10.04 45.38 -5.12
C GLY A 108 10.19 44.95 -3.65
N SER A 109 11.20 45.55 -3.01
CA SER A 109 11.74 45.24 -1.69
C SER A 109 10.78 45.51 -0.53
N ASP A 110 9.77 44.65 -0.33
CA ASP A 110 9.02 44.60 0.92
C ASP A 110 9.16 43.22 1.60
N GLN A 111 10.17 43.14 2.47
CA GLN A 111 10.39 42.03 3.39
C GLN A 111 9.34 42.03 4.51
N ARG A 112 8.28 41.23 4.35
CA ARG A 112 7.54 40.65 5.50
C ARG A 112 7.12 39.22 5.17
N GLY A 113 8.12 38.33 5.13
CA GLY A 113 7.96 36.89 4.98
C GLY A 113 8.10 36.19 6.33
N PHE A 114 7.15 35.29 6.61
CA PHE A 114 6.88 34.47 7.79
C PHE A 114 7.99 33.46 8.21
N PHE A 115 9.26 33.66 7.85
CA PHE A 115 10.37 32.77 8.19
C PHE A 115 11.41 33.50 9.07
N PRO A 116 11.94 32.87 10.14
CA PRO A 116 12.98 33.49 10.96
C PRO A 116 14.28 33.66 10.14
N GLU A 117 14.80 34.89 10.11
CA GLU A 117 16.06 35.25 9.47
C GLU A 117 17.23 34.44 10.04
N LEU A 118 17.78 33.54 9.23
CA LEU A 118 19.17 33.12 9.38
C LEU A 118 20.04 34.20 8.72
N GLY A 119 20.77 34.92 9.55
CA GLY A 119 21.51 36.13 9.18
C GLY A 119 22.62 35.92 8.14
N GLY A 120 22.98 37.05 7.53
CA GLY A 120 24.21 37.23 6.78
C GLY A 120 24.02 37.22 5.26
N GLN A 121 23.59 38.35 4.70
CA GLN A 121 23.87 38.66 3.30
C GLN A 121 25.40 38.78 3.12
N GLN A 122 26.05 37.68 2.77
CA GLN A 122 27.28 37.74 1.99
C GLN A 122 26.85 38.00 0.56
N GLU A 123 27.19 39.18 0.05
CA GLU A 123 27.18 39.44 -1.39
C GLU A 123 27.86 38.25 -2.09
N PRO A 124 27.25 37.66 -3.13
CA PRO A 124 27.90 36.61 -3.89
C PRO A 124 29.10 37.24 -4.58
N GLN A 125 30.28 37.13 -3.95
CA GLN A 125 31.55 37.35 -4.61
C GLN A 125 31.52 36.49 -5.87
N ALA A 126 31.49 37.14 -7.04
CA ALA A 126 31.58 36.46 -8.31
C ALA A 126 32.83 35.59 -8.27
N ARG A 127 32.65 34.28 -8.06
CA ARG A 127 33.75 33.33 -8.14
C ARG A 127 34.31 33.44 -9.54
N VAL A 128 35.43 34.15 -9.68
CA VAL A 128 36.24 34.17 -10.89
C VAL A 128 36.67 32.73 -11.10
N THR A 129 35.90 32.00 -11.91
CA THR A 129 36.25 30.63 -12.26
C THR A 129 37.55 30.72 -13.04
N PRO A 130 38.64 30.08 -12.58
CA PRO A 130 39.94 30.22 -13.23
C PRO A 130 39.83 29.72 -14.67
N ARG A 131 40.12 30.60 -15.64
CA ARG A 131 40.22 30.23 -17.05
C ARG A 131 41.46 29.38 -17.24
N ILE A 132 41.32 28.30 -17.98
CA ILE A 132 42.41 27.39 -18.33
C ILE A 132 43.16 27.98 -19.54
N PRO A 133 44.51 27.98 -19.55
CA PRO A 133 45.28 28.36 -20.72
C PRO A 133 44.93 27.49 -21.94
N GLN A 134 44.84 28.09 -23.13
CA GLN A 134 44.47 27.38 -24.36
C GLN A 134 45.31 26.13 -24.64
N ALA A 135 46.62 26.19 -24.40
CA ALA A 135 47.53 25.06 -24.57
C ALA A 135 47.12 23.84 -23.72
N GLN A 136 46.63 24.08 -22.50
CA GLN A 136 46.15 23.03 -21.61
C GLN A 136 44.74 22.55 -22.00
N ALA A 137 43.90 23.43 -22.55
CA ALA A 137 42.59 23.05 -23.07
C ALA A 137 42.69 22.14 -24.32
N MET A 138 43.68 22.37 -25.18
CA MET A 138 43.99 21.56 -26.37
C MET A 138 44.65 20.21 -26.04
N GLN A 139 45.18 20.03 -24.83
CA GLN A 139 45.66 18.74 -24.34
C GLN A 139 44.46 17.89 -23.88
N VAL A 140 43.83 17.17 -24.81
CA VAL A 140 42.81 16.18 -24.49
C VAL A 140 43.47 14.82 -24.37
N ARG A 141 43.45 14.25 -23.16
CA ARG A 141 43.92 12.88 -22.90
C ARG A 141 42.99 11.90 -23.60
N GLU A 142 43.54 10.95 -24.35
CA GLU A 142 42.74 9.91 -24.99
C GLU A 142 41.96 9.13 -23.93
N LEU A 143 40.67 8.92 -24.18
CA LEU A 143 39.73 8.33 -23.22
C LEU A 143 40.00 6.83 -22.92
N GLY A 144 40.98 6.20 -23.59
CA GLY A 144 41.38 4.82 -23.33
C GLY A 144 40.17 3.86 -23.34
N ALA A 145 40.06 3.02 -22.30
CA ALA A 145 38.98 2.05 -22.14
C ALA A 145 37.57 2.65 -21.93
N ALA A 146 37.44 3.98 -21.81
CA ALA A 146 36.16 4.69 -21.80
C ALA A 146 35.73 5.19 -23.20
N SER A 147 36.33 4.64 -24.26
CA SER A 147 35.94 4.91 -25.65
C SER A 147 34.50 4.45 -25.90
N SER A 148 33.68 5.31 -26.54
CA SER A 148 32.31 4.94 -26.92
C SER A 148 32.31 3.71 -27.82
N SER A 149 31.31 2.84 -27.69
CA SER A 149 31.11 1.69 -28.59
C SER A 149 30.92 2.11 -30.06
N ASN A 150 30.49 3.35 -30.30
CA ASN A 150 30.37 3.93 -31.62
C ASN A 150 31.74 4.44 -32.14
N PRO A 151 32.23 3.94 -33.28
CA PRO A 151 33.54 4.28 -33.84
C PRO A 151 33.65 5.74 -34.31
N LEU A 152 32.55 6.35 -34.75
CA LEU A 152 32.50 7.76 -35.14
C LEU A 152 32.67 8.66 -33.93
N LEU A 153 31.95 8.38 -32.84
CA LEU A 153 32.08 9.11 -31.59
C LEU A 153 33.46 8.93 -30.96
N ALA A 154 33.99 7.70 -30.96
CA ALA A 154 35.32 7.39 -30.43
C ALA A 154 36.39 8.21 -31.16
N SER A 155 36.29 8.28 -32.49
CA SER A 155 37.21 9.04 -33.34
C SER A 155 37.06 10.55 -33.17
N ALA A 156 35.86 11.04 -32.84
CA ALA A 156 35.54 12.46 -32.71
C ALA A 156 35.74 13.00 -31.27
N ALA A 157 35.93 12.14 -30.28
CA ALA A 157 35.92 12.50 -28.88
C ALA A 157 36.89 13.64 -28.50
N PRO A 158 38.16 13.69 -28.98
CA PRO A 158 39.06 14.80 -28.67
C PRO A 158 38.50 16.16 -29.11
N LEU A 159 37.95 16.22 -30.33
CA LEU A 159 37.35 17.42 -30.89
C LEU A 159 36.07 17.82 -30.13
N LEU A 160 35.19 16.87 -29.83
CA LEU A 160 33.95 17.13 -29.09
C LEU A 160 34.21 17.65 -27.67
N ILE A 161 35.21 17.11 -26.98
CA ILE A 161 35.64 17.59 -25.65
C ILE A 161 36.16 19.03 -25.75
N LEU A 162 37.01 19.32 -26.74
CA LEU A 162 37.53 20.67 -26.95
C LEU A 162 36.38 21.66 -27.18
N LEU A 163 35.46 21.35 -28.09
CA LEU A 163 34.30 22.19 -28.41
C LEU A 163 33.40 22.41 -27.18
N GLY A 164 33.22 21.39 -26.35
CA GLY A 164 32.51 21.52 -25.07
C GLY A 164 33.20 22.48 -24.08
N ARG A 165 34.52 22.37 -23.94
CA ARG A 165 35.31 23.29 -23.08
C ARG A 165 35.21 24.73 -23.57
N LEU A 166 35.31 24.95 -24.88
CA LEU A 166 35.18 26.27 -25.50
C LEU A 166 33.80 26.86 -25.22
N ARG A 167 32.72 26.08 -25.35
CA ARG A 167 31.34 26.53 -25.07
C ARG A 167 31.14 26.97 -23.62
N THR A 168 31.79 26.31 -22.67
CA THR A 168 31.70 26.68 -21.23
C THR A 168 32.48 27.94 -20.85
N GLY A 169 33.23 28.56 -21.77
CA GLY A 169 33.98 29.79 -21.52
C GLY A 169 35.21 29.60 -20.62
N LEU A 170 35.66 28.36 -20.45
CA LEU A 170 36.80 28.00 -19.57
C LEU A 170 38.17 28.21 -20.23
N VAL A 171 38.25 28.80 -21.44
CA VAL A 171 39.48 28.86 -22.23
C VAL A 171 39.73 30.28 -22.75
N GLU A 172 40.96 30.78 -22.58
CA GLU A 172 41.41 32.01 -23.23
C GLU A 172 41.65 31.78 -24.72
N LEU A 173 41.04 32.59 -25.60
CA LEU A 173 40.88 32.28 -27.02
C LEU A 173 41.92 32.99 -27.91
N GLN A 174 42.78 32.23 -28.56
CA GLN A 174 43.57 32.67 -29.72
C GLN A 174 43.12 31.89 -30.97
N VAL A 175 42.64 32.63 -31.98
CA VAL A 175 41.94 32.07 -33.14
C VAL A 175 42.86 31.22 -34.03
N ALA A 176 44.06 31.70 -34.35
CA ALA A 176 44.99 31.01 -35.25
C ALA A 176 45.44 29.62 -34.77
N PRO A 177 45.99 29.43 -33.56
CA PRO A 177 46.37 28.10 -33.07
C PRO A 177 45.16 27.19 -32.86
N LEU A 178 43.98 27.75 -32.55
CA LEU A 178 42.75 26.97 -32.46
C LEU A 178 42.34 26.41 -33.82
N MET A 179 42.38 27.22 -34.88
CA MET A 179 42.04 26.78 -36.24
C MET A 179 42.94 25.63 -36.69
N GLU A 180 44.25 25.74 -36.49
CA GLU A 180 45.20 24.69 -36.87
C GLU A 180 44.95 23.40 -36.08
N HIS A 181 44.66 23.51 -34.79
CA HIS A 181 44.34 22.36 -33.95
C HIS A 181 43.03 21.68 -34.39
N VAL A 182 41.95 22.43 -34.57
CA VAL A 182 40.66 21.89 -35.03
C VAL A 182 40.80 21.24 -36.41
N THR A 183 41.55 21.86 -37.33
CA THR A 183 41.86 21.27 -38.65
C THR A 183 42.52 19.89 -38.49
N ARG A 184 43.56 19.82 -37.65
CA ARG A 184 44.31 18.58 -37.40
C ARG A 184 43.43 17.49 -36.79
N GLU A 185 42.57 17.85 -35.85
CA GLU A 185 41.65 16.90 -35.21
C GLU A 185 40.57 16.41 -36.18
N ILE A 186 40.06 17.25 -37.09
CA ILE A 186 39.11 16.82 -38.13
C ILE A 186 39.77 15.85 -39.12
N ASP A 187 41.01 16.09 -39.55
CA ASP A 187 41.74 15.15 -40.41
C ASP A 187 42.11 13.86 -39.68
N ARG A 188 42.43 13.95 -38.38
CA ARG A 188 42.68 12.79 -37.54
C ARG A 188 41.42 11.95 -37.36
N PHE A 189 40.29 12.59 -37.14
CA PHE A 189 38.98 11.94 -37.05
C PHE A 189 38.69 11.09 -38.29
N GLU A 190 38.87 11.63 -39.50
CA GLU A 190 38.59 10.90 -40.74
C GLU A 190 39.48 9.67 -40.88
N ARG A 191 40.81 9.82 -40.67
CA ARG A 191 41.74 8.69 -40.71
C ARG A 191 41.37 7.61 -39.70
N ASN A 192 41.05 8.02 -38.47
CA ASN A 192 40.66 7.10 -37.41
C ASN A 192 39.34 6.38 -37.75
N ALA A 193 38.32 7.09 -38.20
CA ALA A 193 37.02 6.52 -38.57
C ALA A 193 37.18 5.45 -39.68
N LEU A 194 37.96 5.76 -40.72
CA LEU A 194 38.27 4.82 -41.80
C LEU A 194 39.06 3.60 -41.29
N SER A 195 40.02 3.79 -40.39
CA SER A 195 40.78 2.68 -39.80
C SER A 195 39.93 1.74 -38.94
N HIS A 196 38.84 2.26 -38.34
CA HIS A 196 37.86 1.48 -37.59
C HIS A 196 36.79 0.84 -38.49
N GLY A 197 36.95 0.88 -39.81
CA GLY A 197 36.05 0.22 -40.77
C GLY A 197 34.72 0.94 -41.00
N VAL A 198 34.60 2.22 -40.63
CA VAL A 198 33.42 3.02 -40.97
C VAL A 198 33.31 3.18 -42.48
N ASN A 199 32.09 3.14 -43.02
CA ASN A 199 31.85 3.38 -44.43
C ASN A 199 32.44 4.74 -44.87
N PRO A 200 33.23 4.82 -45.96
CA PRO A 200 33.87 6.07 -46.38
C PRO A 200 32.89 7.23 -46.61
N HIS A 201 31.70 6.94 -47.14
CA HIS A 201 30.67 7.96 -47.35
C HIS A 201 30.13 8.47 -46.01
N GLU A 202 29.86 7.57 -45.06
CA GLU A 202 29.39 7.93 -43.72
C GLU A 202 30.46 8.72 -42.95
N ALA A 203 31.73 8.35 -43.06
CA ALA A 203 32.86 9.09 -42.49
C ALA A 203 32.96 10.51 -43.07
N LEU A 204 32.73 10.67 -44.38
CA LEU A 204 32.72 11.99 -45.04
C LEU A 204 31.56 12.87 -44.55
N VAL A 205 30.36 12.30 -44.41
CA VAL A 205 29.19 13.01 -43.86
C VAL A 205 29.42 13.41 -42.41
N ALA A 206 30.00 12.52 -41.60
CA ALA A 206 30.40 12.81 -40.23
C ALA A 206 31.48 13.91 -40.16
N LYS A 207 32.47 13.89 -41.06
CA LYS A 207 33.50 14.95 -41.19
C LYS A 207 32.85 16.30 -41.48
N TYR A 208 31.85 16.33 -42.38
CA TYR A 208 31.09 17.53 -42.69
C TYR A 208 30.30 18.02 -41.47
N ALA A 209 29.60 17.13 -40.77
CA ALA A 209 28.82 17.47 -39.58
C ALA A 209 29.69 18.07 -38.45
N LEU A 210 30.87 17.48 -38.19
CA LEU A 210 31.84 17.99 -37.21
C LEU A 210 32.42 19.34 -37.63
N SER A 211 32.72 19.53 -38.92
CA SER A 211 33.21 20.80 -39.45
C SER A 211 32.18 21.90 -39.24
N GLY A 212 30.91 21.65 -39.58
CA GLY A 212 29.82 22.59 -39.37
C GLY A 212 29.57 22.88 -37.88
N THR A 213 29.72 21.87 -37.03
CA THR A 213 29.61 22.02 -35.57
C THR A 213 30.72 22.90 -34.99
N ALA A 214 31.96 22.69 -35.41
CA ALA A 214 33.08 23.53 -35.00
C ALA A 214 32.88 24.98 -35.46
N ASP A 215 32.45 25.18 -36.71
CA ASP A 215 32.18 26.50 -37.25
C ASP A 215 31.07 27.24 -36.50
N ASP A 216 29.94 26.58 -36.23
CA ASP A 216 28.81 27.19 -35.53
C ASP A 216 29.14 27.48 -34.06
N ILE A 217 29.88 26.61 -33.36
CA ILE A 217 30.26 26.86 -31.97
C ILE A 217 31.26 28.01 -31.89
N VAL A 218 32.37 27.95 -32.64
CA VAL A 218 33.48 28.92 -32.50
C VAL A 218 33.07 30.32 -32.93
N GLN A 219 32.27 30.47 -34.00
CA GLN A 219 31.81 31.80 -34.46
C GLN A 219 30.90 32.51 -33.46
N ASN A 220 30.28 31.77 -32.55
CA ASN A 220 29.29 32.27 -31.60
C ASN A 220 29.84 32.39 -30.16
N LEU A 221 31.14 32.18 -29.94
CA LEU A 221 31.78 32.38 -28.64
C LEU A 221 31.91 33.87 -28.28
N PRO A 222 31.77 34.24 -27.00
CA PRO A 222 32.03 35.60 -26.54
C PRO A 222 33.55 35.90 -26.59
N GLY A 223 33.93 36.99 -27.26
CA GLY A 223 35.33 37.46 -27.31
C GLY A 223 36.19 36.90 -28.45
N SER A 224 35.63 36.15 -29.40
CA SER A 224 36.36 35.70 -30.60
C SER A 224 36.43 36.79 -31.67
N ASP A 225 37.58 36.96 -32.32
CA ASP A 225 37.69 37.73 -33.58
C ASP A 225 36.95 36.98 -34.71
N ARG A 226 35.65 37.27 -34.84
CA ARG A 226 34.72 36.57 -35.75
C ARG A 226 35.17 36.59 -37.22
N GLY A 227 35.84 37.67 -37.64
CA GLY A 227 36.24 37.88 -39.03
C GLY A 227 37.30 36.87 -39.53
N ASN A 228 38.28 36.53 -38.70
CA ASN A 228 39.35 35.61 -39.09
C ASN A 228 38.85 34.17 -39.21
N TRP A 229 37.96 33.72 -38.32
CA TRP A 229 37.40 32.37 -38.40
C TRP A 229 36.46 32.20 -39.59
N GLN A 230 35.62 33.21 -39.89
CA GLN A 230 34.69 33.14 -41.02
C GLN A 230 35.39 32.99 -42.38
N GLN A 231 36.59 33.57 -42.54
CA GLN A 231 37.38 33.42 -43.76
C GLN A 231 37.95 32.01 -43.95
N TYR A 232 38.23 31.31 -42.85
CA TYR A 232 38.87 29.99 -42.84
C TYR A 232 38.01 28.94 -42.12
N SER A 233 36.69 28.99 -42.35
CA SER A 233 35.76 28.03 -41.75
C SER A 233 36.14 26.59 -42.12
N MET A 234 35.92 25.64 -41.22
CA MET A 234 36.28 24.24 -41.43
C MET A 234 35.52 23.65 -42.63
N VAL A 235 34.25 24.02 -42.80
CA VAL A 235 33.47 23.58 -43.97
C VAL A 235 34.01 24.16 -45.28
N ALA A 236 34.41 25.44 -45.30
CA ALA A 236 35.01 26.04 -46.49
C ALA A 236 36.38 25.42 -46.81
N ARG A 237 37.16 25.10 -45.78
CA ARG A 237 38.48 24.50 -45.92
C ARG A 237 38.42 23.07 -46.47
N PHE A 238 37.56 22.22 -45.92
CA PHE A 238 37.53 20.79 -46.27
C PHE A 238 36.60 20.47 -47.43
N PHE A 239 35.52 21.23 -47.61
CA PHE A 239 34.48 20.93 -48.59
C PHE A 239 34.30 22.01 -49.65
N HIS A 240 35.07 23.11 -49.58
CA HIS A 240 34.95 24.26 -50.48
C HIS A 240 33.52 24.83 -50.56
N LYS A 241 32.74 24.67 -49.48
CA LYS A 241 31.36 25.18 -49.34
C LYS A 241 31.31 26.25 -48.26
N ARG A 242 30.51 27.31 -48.48
CA ARG A 242 30.34 28.40 -47.50
C ARG A 242 29.12 28.22 -46.60
N ASP A 243 28.18 27.36 -46.98
CA ASP A 243 26.93 27.13 -46.24
C ASP A 243 27.07 25.88 -45.35
N SER A 244 27.43 26.07 -44.09
CA SER A 244 27.70 24.98 -43.13
C SER A 244 26.45 24.50 -42.38
N GLY A 245 25.40 25.33 -42.30
CA GLY A 245 24.25 25.08 -41.42
C GLY A 245 23.11 24.24 -42.02
N VAL A 246 22.97 24.19 -43.34
CA VAL A 246 21.82 23.55 -44.02
C VAL A 246 22.07 22.07 -44.29
N GLY A 247 23.27 21.73 -44.76
CA GLY A 247 23.61 20.36 -45.15
C GLY A 247 23.55 19.37 -43.98
N PHE A 248 23.86 19.82 -42.76
CA PHE A 248 23.77 18.98 -41.56
C PHE A 248 22.36 18.40 -41.41
N PHE A 249 21.32 19.23 -41.49
CA PHE A 249 19.95 18.78 -41.25
C PHE A 249 19.42 17.92 -42.40
N GLN A 250 19.86 18.19 -43.63
CA GLN A 250 19.53 17.34 -44.79
C GLN A 250 20.11 15.93 -44.63
N GLU A 251 21.36 15.81 -44.18
CA GLU A 251 21.97 14.51 -43.94
C GLU A 251 21.35 13.80 -42.71
N ALA A 252 20.95 14.55 -41.69
CA ALA A 252 20.22 13.98 -40.54
C ALA A 252 18.87 13.39 -40.97
N GLU A 253 18.12 14.13 -41.80
CA GLU A 253 16.84 13.68 -42.34
C GLU A 253 17.00 12.44 -43.22
N LYS A 254 18.01 12.41 -44.10
CA LYS A 254 18.35 11.22 -44.89
C LYS A 254 18.65 10.01 -44.02
N ALA A 255 19.47 10.19 -42.98
CA ALA A 255 19.86 9.12 -42.06
C ALA A 255 18.66 8.59 -41.25
N LEU A 256 17.66 9.43 -40.95
CA LEU A 256 16.44 9.03 -40.24
C LEU A 256 15.53 8.09 -41.04
N TYR A 257 15.66 7.99 -42.37
CA TYR A 257 14.92 6.99 -43.16
C TYR A 257 15.39 5.56 -42.87
N ALA A 258 16.66 5.36 -42.50
CA ALA A 258 17.24 4.06 -42.19
C ALA A 258 18.10 4.12 -40.90
N PRO A 259 17.47 4.34 -39.73
CA PRO A 259 18.18 4.66 -38.49
C PRO A 259 19.03 3.50 -37.96
N ALA A 260 18.69 2.25 -38.30
CA ALA A 260 19.50 1.09 -37.94
C ALA A 260 20.81 1.00 -38.73
N GLN A 261 20.79 1.46 -39.99
CA GLN A 261 21.99 1.46 -40.85
C GLN A 261 22.89 2.66 -40.55
N HIS A 262 22.29 3.80 -40.22
CA HIS A 262 23.00 5.05 -39.92
C HIS A 262 23.05 5.35 -38.42
N TYR A 263 23.03 4.32 -37.57
CA TYR A 263 22.97 4.47 -36.12
C TYR A 263 24.16 5.29 -35.60
N ASN A 264 25.38 4.96 -36.05
CA ASN A 264 26.59 5.60 -35.60
C ASN A 264 26.63 7.09 -35.98
N LEU A 265 26.22 7.41 -37.21
CA LEU A 265 26.12 8.78 -37.69
C LEU A 265 25.06 9.59 -36.94
N LEU A 266 23.85 9.05 -36.78
CA LEU A 266 22.76 9.71 -36.06
C LEU A 266 23.14 10.01 -34.60
N GLU A 267 23.84 9.09 -33.94
CA GLU A 267 24.32 9.29 -32.59
C GLU A 267 25.38 10.41 -32.50
N LEU A 268 26.31 10.48 -33.46
CA LEU A 268 27.25 11.59 -33.56
C LEU A 268 26.53 12.93 -33.76
N MET A 269 25.57 12.97 -34.68
CA MET A 269 24.78 14.18 -34.95
C MET A 269 23.95 14.62 -33.75
N LEU A 270 23.38 13.67 -33.00
CA LEU A 270 22.70 13.94 -31.74
C LEU A 270 23.64 14.57 -30.71
N VAL A 271 24.89 14.08 -30.62
CA VAL A 271 25.91 14.67 -29.74
C VAL A 271 26.27 16.09 -30.20
N CYS A 272 26.41 16.35 -31.50
CA CYS A 272 26.62 17.71 -32.01
C CYS A 272 25.48 18.67 -31.63
N LEU A 273 24.22 18.24 -31.79
CA LEU A 273 23.04 19.01 -31.37
C LEU A 273 22.99 19.23 -29.85
N SER A 274 23.40 18.23 -29.07
CA SER A 274 23.43 18.31 -27.60
C SER A 274 24.57 19.20 -27.09
N LEU A 275 25.69 19.23 -27.81
CA LEU A 275 26.77 20.19 -27.63
C LEU A 275 26.35 21.60 -28.05
N GLY A 276 25.22 21.71 -28.75
CA GLY A 276 24.48 22.92 -29.12
C GLY A 276 24.93 23.56 -30.41
N PHE A 277 25.17 22.73 -31.42
CA PHE A 277 25.02 23.10 -32.82
C PHE A 277 23.58 23.55 -33.10
N GLU A 278 23.42 24.73 -33.69
CA GLU A 278 22.13 25.30 -34.07
C GLU A 278 22.00 25.48 -35.59
N GLY A 279 23.13 25.73 -36.28
CA GLY A 279 23.19 25.86 -37.73
C GLY A 279 22.16 26.87 -38.28
N GLN A 280 21.41 26.47 -39.31
CA GLN A 280 20.40 27.34 -39.95
C GLN A 280 19.26 27.80 -39.01
N PHE A 281 19.02 27.08 -37.91
CA PHE A 281 17.91 27.39 -36.99
C PHE A 281 18.24 28.49 -35.99
N ARG A 282 19.51 28.91 -35.89
CA ARG A 282 19.95 30.01 -35.01
C ARG A 282 19.26 31.34 -35.32
N THR A 283 19.02 31.63 -36.60
CA THR A 283 18.42 32.89 -37.08
C THR A 283 16.95 32.74 -37.49
N MET A 284 16.42 31.52 -37.46
CA MET A 284 15.06 31.23 -37.90
C MET A 284 14.04 31.52 -36.79
N PRO A 285 12.88 32.14 -37.11
CA PRO A 285 11.76 32.22 -36.17
C PRO A 285 11.35 30.82 -35.69
N ASN A 286 11.18 30.63 -34.38
CA ASN A 286 10.89 29.33 -33.76
C ASN A 286 11.98 28.24 -33.95
N GLY A 287 13.20 28.60 -34.37
CA GLY A 287 14.26 27.63 -34.63
C GLY A 287 14.63 26.74 -33.43
N ALA A 288 14.57 27.27 -32.20
CA ALA A 288 14.81 26.48 -30.99
C ALA A 288 13.79 25.34 -30.81
N ALA A 289 12.52 25.55 -31.19
CA ALA A 289 11.49 24.53 -31.12
C ALA A 289 11.74 23.43 -32.17
N GLU A 290 12.09 23.81 -33.39
CA GLU A 290 12.45 22.84 -34.46
C GLU A 290 13.72 22.05 -34.12
N LEU A 291 14.75 22.69 -33.56
CA LEU A 291 15.94 21.98 -33.07
C LEU A 291 15.59 20.96 -31.99
N SER A 292 14.74 21.33 -31.04
CA SER A 292 14.28 20.41 -30.00
C SER A 292 13.51 19.23 -30.62
N ARG A 293 12.64 19.49 -31.60
CA ARG A 293 11.90 18.47 -32.33
C ARG A 293 12.82 17.50 -33.07
N ILE A 294 13.80 18.00 -33.82
CA ILE A 294 14.78 17.19 -34.55
C ILE A 294 15.61 16.35 -33.58
N ARG A 295 16.09 16.96 -32.49
CA ARG A 295 16.85 16.26 -31.44
C ARG A 295 16.05 15.11 -30.83
N SER A 296 14.79 15.33 -30.48
CA SER A 296 13.91 14.29 -29.96
C SER A 296 13.64 13.20 -31.00
N ALA A 297 13.42 13.57 -32.28
CA ALA A 297 13.21 12.60 -33.34
C ALA A 297 14.41 11.66 -33.55
N ILE A 298 15.63 12.19 -33.50
CA ILE A 298 16.86 11.40 -33.56
C ILE A 298 16.99 10.53 -32.32
N TYR A 299 16.81 11.09 -31.12
CA TYR A 299 16.89 10.34 -29.86
C TYR A 299 15.93 9.15 -29.83
N GLU A 300 14.66 9.37 -30.13
CA GLU A 300 13.63 8.33 -30.16
C GLU A 300 13.93 7.26 -31.21
N SER A 301 14.44 7.66 -32.39
CA SER A 301 14.82 6.71 -33.44
C SER A 301 15.99 5.83 -33.01
N LEU A 302 16.99 6.38 -32.32
CA LEU A 302 18.10 5.62 -31.75
C LEU A 302 17.61 4.67 -30.66
N ARG A 303 16.69 5.11 -29.80
CA ARG A 303 16.12 4.27 -28.72
C ARG A 303 15.26 3.13 -29.25
N ARG A 304 14.59 3.31 -30.39
CA ARG A 304 13.88 2.22 -31.09
C ARG A 304 14.82 1.16 -31.63
N VAL A 305 16.01 1.55 -32.11
CA VAL A 305 17.01 0.61 -32.65
C VAL A 305 17.78 -0.09 -31.53
N ASN A 306 18.25 0.68 -30.55
CA ASN A 306 19.00 0.19 -29.40
C ASN A 306 18.34 0.70 -28.10
N PRO A 307 17.43 -0.10 -27.52
CA PRO A 307 16.80 0.26 -26.26
C PRO A 307 17.86 0.39 -25.17
N ARG A 308 17.69 1.37 -24.27
CA ARG A 308 18.55 1.42 -23.08
C ARG A 308 18.25 0.20 -22.21
N PRO A 309 19.27 -0.46 -21.62
CA PRO A 309 19.03 -1.27 -20.43
C PRO A 309 18.38 -0.37 -19.37
N ASP A 310 17.40 -0.91 -18.64
CA ASP A 310 16.39 -0.19 -17.85
C ASP A 310 16.85 1.14 -17.22
N GLU A 311 15.93 2.10 -17.30
CA GLU A 311 16.09 3.52 -16.95
C GLU A 311 16.06 3.77 -15.44
N ASP A 312 16.56 2.82 -14.67
CA ASP A 312 16.63 2.95 -13.23
C ASP A 312 17.67 4.01 -12.89
N ILE A 313 17.18 5.18 -12.49
CA ILE A 313 17.98 6.33 -12.05
C ILE A 313 18.96 5.92 -10.94
N SER A 314 18.62 4.88 -10.17
CA SER A 314 19.50 4.20 -9.23
C SER A 314 19.87 2.82 -9.74
N VAL A 315 21.17 2.58 -9.94
CA VAL A 315 21.76 1.25 -10.21
C VAL A 315 21.40 0.25 -9.10
N MET A 316 21.01 0.74 -7.92
CA MET A 316 20.58 -0.02 -6.75
C MET A 316 19.20 0.48 -6.29
N TRP A 317 18.23 0.57 -7.20
CA TRP A 317 16.85 0.90 -6.82
C TRP A 317 16.14 -0.27 -6.14
N THR A 318 16.70 -1.50 -6.29
CA THR A 318 16.16 -2.67 -5.62
C THR A 318 16.02 -2.31 -4.15
N PRO A 319 14.80 -2.31 -3.60
CA PRO A 319 14.63 -1.95 -2.21
C PRO A 319 15.56 -2.87 -1.44
N VAL A 320 16.44 -2.30 -0.62
CA VAL A 320 17.00 -3.06 0.49
C VAL A 320 15.77 -3.46 1.26
N VAL A 321 15.33 -4.71 1.04
CA VAL A 321 14.31 -5.34 1.84
C VAL A 321 14.94 -5.29 3.21
N GLN A 322 14.59 -4.27 4.00
CA GLN A 322 15.00 -4.20 5.39
C GLN A 322 14.44 -5.48 5.95
N GLY A 323 15.29 -6.50 6.07
CA GLY A 323 14.88 -7.82 6.48
C GLY A 323 14.11 -7.58 7.76
N LYS A 324 12.81 -7.91 7.76
CA LYS A 324 11.82 -7.57 8.80
C LYS A 324 12.57 -7.34 10.08
N ALA A 325 12.72 -6.06 10.48
CA ALA A 325 13.65 -5.59 11.51
C ALA A 325 13.93 -6.75 12.46
N ARG A 326 15.16 -7.31 12.44
CA ARG A 326 15.52 -8.48 13.26
C ARG A 326 14.86 -8.24 14.60
N ARG A 327 13.78 -8.98 14.90
CA ARG A 327 13.04 -8.82 16.14
C ARG A 327 14.00 -9.31 17.20
N PHE A 328 14.89 -8.42 17.67
CA PHE A 328 15.65 -8.60 18.89
C PHE A 328 14.65 -9.10 19.90
N GLY A 329 14.83 -10.35 20.32
CA GLY A 329 13.81 -11.24 20.86
C GLY A 329 12.77 -10.50 21.68
N ALA A 330 11.68 -10.09 21.01
CA ALA A 330 10.52 -9.59 21.71
C ALA A 330 9.92 -10.84 22.34
N ILE A 331 10.23 -11.05 23.62
CA ILE A 331 9.61 -12.09 24.43
C ILE A 331 8.11 -11.99 24.13
N PRO A 332 7.49 -13.06 23.63
CA PRO A 332 6.10 -12.98 23.22
C PRO A 332 5.29 -12.54 24.44
N VAL A 333 4.43 -11.53 24.26
CA VAL A 333 3.54 -11.02 25.31
C VAL A 333 2.91 -12.12 26.18
N PRO A 334 2.46 -13.28 25.65
CA PRO A 334 1.96 -14.38 26.48
C PRO A 334 2.98 -14.99 27.44
N ALA A 335 4.28 -15.01 27.11
CA ALA A 335 5.32 -15.50 28.01
C ALA A 335 5.54 -14.55 29.19
N VAL A 336 5.52 -13.23 28.95
CA VAL A 336 5.58 -12.24 30.04
C VAL A 336 4.32 -12.30 30.91
N ALA A 337 3.15 -12.41 30.30
CA ALA A 337 1.88 -12.57 31.01
C ALA A 337 1.85 -13.87 31.86
N GLY A 338 2.37 -14.97 31.33
CA GLY A 338 2.47 -16.23 32.06
C GLY A 338 3.39 -16.13 33.28
N VAL A 339 4.57 -15.52 33.14
CA VAL A 339 5.48 -15.30 34.28
C VAL A 339 4.85 -14.38 35.33
N ALA A 340 4.15 -13.32 34.91
CA ALA A 340 3.45 -12.42 35.82
C ALA A 340 2.33 -13.11 36.59
N ALA A 341 1.55 -13.97 35.92
CA ALA A 341 0.49 -14.77 36.56
C ALA A 341 1.06 -15.74 37.60
N VAL A 342 2.15 -16.44 37.27
CA VAL A 342 2.83 -17.35 38.21
C VAL A 342 3.37 -16.59 39.43
N ALA A 343 3.97 -15.42 39.22
CA ALA A 343 4.46 -14.57 40.31
C ALA A 343 3.31 -14.09 41.22
N LEU A 344 2.16 -13.73 40.64
CA LEU A 344 0.95 -13.35 41.40
C LEU A 344 0.42 -14.51 42.25
N VAL A 345 0.32 -15.70 41.67
CA VAL A 345 -0.15 -16.90 42.39
C VAL A 345 0.82 -17.27 43.52
N ALA A 346 2.13 -17.23 43.26
CA ALA A 346 3.14 -17.51 44.27
C ALA A 346 3.12 -16.47 45.41
N GLY A 347 2.98 -15.17 45.07
CA GLY A 347 2.85 -14.10 46.05
C GLY A 347 1.59 -14.23 46.90
N PHE A 348 0.45 -14.52 46.27
CA PHE A 348 -0.81 -14.75 46.98
C PHE A 348 -0.71 -15.96 47.92
N ALA A 349 -0.15 -17.08 47.46
CA ALA A 349 0.06 -18.27 48.29
C ALA A 349 0.99 -17.96 49.47
N ALA A 350 2.10 -17.23 49.25
CA ALA A 350 3.00 -16.83 50.32
C ALA A 350 2.30 -15.96 51.37
N LEU A 351 1.52 -14.95 50.94
CA LEU A 351 0.73 -14.12 51.84
C LEU A 351 -0.28 -14.96 52.65
N LEU A 352 -0.96 -15.91 52.01
CA LEU A 352 -1.90 -16.80 52.69
C LEU A 352 -1.20 -17.66 53.74
N THR A 353 0.02 -18.16 53.46
CA THR A 353 0.80 -18.92 54.45
C THR A 353 1.29 -18.06 55.61
N LEU A 354 1.66 -16.80 55.36
CA LEU A 354 2.06 -15.87 56.43
C LEU A 354 0.88 -15.53 57.34
N ILE A 355 -0.28 -15.19 56.76
CA ILE A 355 -1.50 -14.89 57.51
C ILE A 355 -1.94 -16.10 58.33
N ASN A 356 -1.94 -17.31 57.75
CA ASN A 356 -2.37 -18.51 58.48
C ASN A 356 -1.40 -18.90 59.60
N ARG A 357 -0.09 -18.64 59.45
CA ARG A 357 0.88 -18.84 60.54
C ARG A 357 0.58 -17.93 61.71
N ASP A 358 0.37 -16.64 61.47
CA ASP A 358 0.10 -15.67 62.53
C ASP A 358 -1.29 -15.87 63.16
N ALA A 359 -2.30 -16.20 62.35
CA ALA A 359 -3.64 -16.51 62.82
C ALA A 359 -3.68 -17.75 63.74
N SER A 360 -2.85 -18.76 63.49
CA SER A 360 -2.78 -19.95 64.36
C SER A 360 -2.24 -19.63 65.76
N VAL A 361 -1.29 -18.68 65.86
CA VAL A 361 -0.74 -18.23 67.14
C VAL A 361 -1.76 -17.36 67.88
N THR A 362 -2.41 -16.42 67.17
CA THR A 362 -3.45 -15.57 67.79
C THR A 362 -4.69 -16.38 68.20
N ALA A 363 -5.05 -17.42 67.43
CA ALA A 363 -6.14 -18.32 67.79
C ALA A 363 -5.83 -19.12 69.06
N GLU A 364 -4.59 -19.56 69.25
CA GLU A 364 -4.14 -20.22 70.48
C GLU A 364 -4.10 -19.25 71.68
N ASP A 365 -3.67 -18.01 71.47
CA ASP A 365 -3.70 -16.96 72.51
C ASP A 365 -5.13 -16.59 72.92
N LEU A 366 -6.05 -16.44 71.96
CA LEU A 366 -7.48 -16.22 72.23
C LEU A 366 -8.12 -17.42 72.94
N ARG A 367 -7.73 -18.65 72.57
CA ARG A 367 -8.21 -19.88 73.19
C ARG A 367 -7.75 -19.97 74.65
N ARG A 368 -6.52 -19.55 74.96
CA ARG A 368 -6.02 -19.45 76.34
C ARG A 368 -6.77 -18.41 77.18
N ILE A 369 -7.10 -17.25 76.61
CA ILE A 369 -7.92 -16.23 77.29
C ILE A 369 -9.34 -16.75 77.56
N THR A 370 -9.89 -17.59 76.65
CA THR A 370 -11.25 -18.12 76.79
C THR A 370 -11.33 -19.31 77.75
N LEU A 371 -10.25 -20.07 77.95
CA LEU A 371 -10.21 -21.24 78.85
C LEU A 371 -10.10 -20.87 80.33
N ASP A 372 -9.60 -19.67 80.67
CA ASP A 372 -9.49 -19.17 82.05
C ASP A 372 -10.63 -18.20 82.45
N ALA A 373 -11.63 -17.99 81.58
CA ALA A 373 -12.79 -17.18 81.91
C ALA A 373 -13.80 -17.99 82.75
N PRO A 374 -14.28 -17.47 83.92
CA PRO A 374 -15.29 -18.17 84.71
C PRO A 374 -16.57 -18.36 83.88
N ALA A 375 -17.10 -19.59 83.90
CA ALA A 375 -18.25 -19.99 83.10
C ALA A 375 -19.45 -19.04 83.29
N LEU A 376 -19.80 -18.29 82.25
CA LEU A 376 -21.04 -17.53 82.19
C LEU A 376 -22.22 -18.52 82.09
N GLN A 377 -22.98 -18.65 83.17
CA GLN A 377 -24.32 -19.25 83.12
C GLN A 377 -25.23 -18.32 82.33
N ILE A 378 -25.62 -18.76 81.13
CA ILE A 378 -26.62 -18.08 80.30
C ILE A 378 -27.99 -18.48 80.82
N ASP A 379 -28.65 -17.57 81.54
CA ASP A 379 -30.07 -17.68 81.88
C ASP A 379 -30.88 -17.44 80.59
N ARG A 380 -31.52 -18.49 80.07
CA ARG A 380 -32.32 -18.42 78.84
C ARG A 380 -33.79 -18.30 79.18
N THR A 381 -34.29 -17.07 79.17
CA THR A 381 -35.72 -16.81 78.99
C THR A 381 -36.09 -17.15 77.53
N PRO A 382 -37.10 -17.98 77.24
CA PRO A 382 -37.43 -18.38 75.87
C PRO A 382 -38.07 -17.21 75.12
N GLY A 383 -37.37 -16.68 74.11
CA GLY A 383 -37.97 -15.87 73.05
C GLY A 383 -38.64 -16.78 72.02
N GLU A 384 -39.79 -16.34 71.51
CA GLU A 384 -40.75 -17.10 70.70
C GLU A 384 -40.14 -17.78 69.47
N VAL A 385 -40.51 -19.05 69.29
CA VAL A 385 -40.26 -19.83 68.08
C VAL A 385 -41.20 -19.32 66.99
N TYR A 386 -40.67 -18.59 66.02
CA TYR A 386 -41.41 -18.32 64.78
C TYR A 386 -41.49 -19.61 63.97
N VAL A 387 -42.68 -20.22 63.95
CA VAL A 387 -43.02 -21.34 63.07
C VAL A 387 -43.18 -20.75 61.67
N ALA A 388 -42.23 -21.03 60.77
CA ALA A 388 -42.30 -20.53 59.40
C ALA A 388 -43.56 -21.03 58.69
N GLU A 389 -44.37 -20.09 58.22
CA GLU A 389 -45.33 -20.31 57.13
C GLU A 389 -44.57 -20.91 55.93
N THR A 390 -45.21 -21.84 55.22
CA THR A 390 -44.66 -22.61 54.10
C THR A 390 -43.77 -21.76 53.18
N SER A 391 -42.47 -22.12 53.07
CA SER A 391 -41.51 -21.40 52.21
C SER A 391 -42.05 -21.27 50.79
N GLN A 392 -41.89 -20.10 50.16
CA GLN A 392 -42.33 -19.82 48.78
C GLN A 392 -41.96 -20.93 47.77
N LEU A 393 -40.79 -21.54 47.95
CA LEU A 393 -40.34 -22.70 47.16
C LEU A 393 -41.31 -23.88 47.24
N GLN A 394 -41.84 -24.19 48.41
CA GLN A 394 -42.76 -25.30 48.63
C GLN A 394 -44.11 -25.03 47.97
N ARG A 395 -44.62 -23.78 48.03
CA ARG A 395 -45.87 -23.40 47.32
C ARG A 395 -45.74 -23.58 45.81
N ILE A 396 -44.62 -23.16 45.23
CA ILE A 396 -44.35 -23.30 43.79
C ILE A 396 -44.17 -24.79 43.41
N ARG A 397 -43.47 -25.58 44.24
CA ARG A 397 -43.33 -27.03 44.02
C ARG A 397 -44.67 -27.76 44.06
N ASP A 398 -45.52 -27.43 45.03
CA ASP A 398 -46.85 -28.03 45.15
C ASP A 398 -47.74 -27.63 43.95
N ALA A 399 -47.61 -26.40 43.46
CA ALA A 399 -48.36 -25.91 42.30
C ALA A 399 -47.96 -26.59 40.96
N PHE A 400 -46.70 -27.02 40.82
CA PHE A 400 -46.18 -27.76 39.68
C PHE A 400 -46.07 -29.29 39.91
N ALA A 401 -46.70 -29.84 40.95
CA ALA A 401 -46.50 -31.23 41.35
C ALA A 401 -46.75 -32.24 40.20
N THR A 402 -47.78 -32.00 39.38
CA THR A 402 -48.12 -32.84 38.22
C THR A 402 -47.06 -32.74 37.12
N GLU A 403 -46.63 -31.52 36.79
CA GLU A 403 -45.66 -31.24 35.74
C GLU A 403 -44.24 -31.71 36.12
N ILE A 404 -43.92 -31.68 37.42
CA ILE A 404 -42.68 -32.24 37.98
C ILE A 404 -42.72 -33.77 37.92
N ALA A 405 -43.85 -34.40 38.27
CA ALA A 405 -44.01 -35.86 38.18
C ALA A 405 -43.90 -36.37 36.74
N ASP A 406 -44.40 -35.59 35.77
CA ASP A 406 -44.29 -35.88 34.33
C ASP A 406 -42.91 -35.55 33.74
N GLY A 407 -41.98 -34.99 34.53
CA GLY A 407 -40.65 -34.57 34.06
C GLY A 407 -40.67 -33.40 33.06
N ARG A 408 -41.76 -32.62 33.04
CA ARG A 408 -41.95 -31.47 32.14
C ARG A 408 -41.35 -30.18 32.69
N VAL A 409 -41.31 -30.03 34.02
CA VAL A 409 -40.78 -28.85 34.71
C VAL A 409 -39.89 -29.27 35.88
N GLY A 410 -38.77 -28.58 36.09
CA GLY A 410 -37.96 -28.69 37.30
C GLY A 410 -38.04 -27.41 38.12
N VAL A 411 -38.14 -27.51 39.46
CA VAL A 411 -38.19 -26.35 40.36
C VAL A 411 -37.12 -26.46 41.45
N GLU A 412 -36.18 -25.51 41.42
CA GLU A 412 -35.05 -25.45 42.36
C GLU A 412 -34.76 -24.03 42.84
N THR A 413 -34.05 -23.91 43.96
CA THR A 413 -33.56 -22.61 44.45
C THR A 413 -32.21 -22.32 43.83
N LYS A 414 -32.08 -21.16 43.19
CA LYS A 414 -30.86 -20.65 42.57
C LYS A 414 -30.56 -19.26 43.13
N GLY A 415 -29.81 -19.23 44.24
CA GLY A 415 -29.46 -18.00 44.95
C GLY A 415 -30.70 -17.27 45.50
N ASP A 416 -30.93 -16.05 45.02
CA ASP A 416 -32.05 -15.19 45.38
C ASP A 416 -33.31 -15.41 44.54
N TYR A 417 -33.29 -16.42 43.66
CA TYR A 417 -34.40 -16.77 42.78
C TYR A 417 -34.82 -18.23 42.93
N ILE A 418 -36.06 -18.52 42.53
CA ILE A 418 -36.62 -19.84 42.34
C ILE A 418 -36.64 -20.09 40.83
N ALA A 419 -35.82 -21.02 40.37
CA ALA A 419 -35.66 -21.34 38.96
C ALA A 419 -36.66 -22.43 38.56
N ILE A 420 -37.51 -22.11 37.58
CA ILE A 420 -38.43 -23.02 36.92
C ILE A 420 -37.78 -23.39 35.59
N ARG A 421 -37.20 -24.59 35.53
CA ARG A 421 -36.47 -25.09 34.36
C ARG A 421 -37.43 -25.81 33.42
N VAL A 422 -37.43 -25.40 32.15
CA VAL A 422 -38.18 -26.07 31.08
C VAL A 422 -37.20 -26.56 30.01
N GLY A 423 -37.28 -27.84 29.65
CA GLY A 423 -36.35 -28.47 28.71
C GLY A 423 -36.53 -27.97 27.27
N ASN A 424 -35.43 -27.77 26.52
CA ASN A 424 -35.49 -27.23 25.15
C ASN A 424 -36.30 -28.09 24.17
N LEU A 425 -36.35 -29.41 24.34
CA LEU A 425 -37.14 -30.31 23.48
C LEU A 425 -38.64 -29.98 23.49
N GLN A 426 -39.14 -29.44 24.61
CA GLN A 426 -40.54 -29.05 24.79
C GLN A 426 -40.82 -27.64 24.24
N LEU A 427 -39.80 -26.78 24.15
CA LEU A 427 -39.93 -25.37 23.77
C LEU A 427 -39.67 -25.10 22.29
N PHE A 428 -38.67 -25.74 21.70
CA PHE A 428 -38.16 -25.41 20.37
C PHE A 428 -37.90 -26.65 19.51
N ASP A 429 -37.96 -26.49 18.19
CA ASP A 429 -37.39 -27.47 17.25
C ASP A 429 -35.86 -27.34 17.20
N LEU A 430 -35.17 -28.41 16.78
CA LEU A 430 -33.71 -28.41 16.61
C LEU A 430 -33.27 -27.22 15.74
N GLY A 431 -32.44 -26.33 16.32
CA GLY A 431 -31.92 -25.13 15.65
C GLY A 431 -32.93 -23.98 15.47
N SER A 432 -34.16 -24.11 15.98
CA SER A 432 -35.18 -23.06 15.94
C SER A 432 -35.12 -22.17 17.20
N VAL A 433 -35.53 -20.91 17.04
CA VAL A 433 -35.86 -19.98 18.13
C VAL A 433 -37.35 -19.70 18.22
N LYS A 434 -38.15 -20.31 17.33
CA LYS A 434 -39.60 -20.17 17.34
C LYS A 434 -40.19 -21.19 18.31
N VAL A 435 -40.94 -20.68 19.28
CA VAL A 435 -41.60 -21.49 20.30
C VAL A 435 -42.64 -22.41 19.65
N LYS A 436 -42.67 -23.67 20.09
CA LYS A 436 -43.62 -24.68 19.61
C LYS A 436 -45.06 -24.36 20.04
N PRO A 437 -46.08 -24.66 19.22
CA PRO A 437 -47.47 -24.51 19.61
C PRO A 437 -47.83 -25.29 20.89
N GLY A 438 -47.22 -26.46 21.11
CA GLY A 438 -47.44 -27.29 22.30
C GLY A 438 -46.93 -26.68 23.61
N PHE A 439 -46.13 -25.61 23.57
CA PHE A 439 -45.74 -24.88 24.78
C PHE A 439 -46.86 -23.99 25.30
N ALA A 440 -47.87 -23.63 24.49
CA ALA A 440 -48.93 -22.71 24.91
C ALA A 440 -49.67 -23.20 26.16
N GLU A 441 -49.97 -24.49 26.26
CA GLU A 441 -50.64 -25.08 27.42
C GLU A 441 -49.77 -25.02 28.69
N LEU A 442 -48.47 -25.32 28.55
CA LEU A 442 -47.52 -25.23 29.66
C LEU A 442 -47.27 -23.77 30.07
N ALA A 443 -47.25 -22.84 29.11
CA ALA A 443 -47.11 -21.41 29.37
C ALA A 443 -48.31 -20.85 30.14
N THR A 444 -49.54 -21.29 29.84
CA THR A 444 -50.72 -20.95 30.62
C THR A 444 -50.58 -21.42 32.06
N ARG A 445 -50.15 -22.67 32.27
CA ARG A 445 -49.93 -23.21 33.61
C ARG A 445 -48.83 -22.45 34.37
N ILE A 446 -47.72 -22.15 33.71
CA ILE A 446 -46.63 -21.37 34.31
C ILE A 446 -47.11 -19.97 34.69
N ALA A 447 -47.89 -19.31 33.83
CA ALA A 447 -48.44 -18.00 34.11
C ALA A 447 -49.43 -18.02 35.29
N GLU A 448 -50.26 -19.06 35.44
CA GLU A 448 -51.13 -19.23 36.61
C GLU A 448 -50.35 -19.25 37.93
N VAL A 449 -49.27 -20.04 37.99
CA VAL A 449 -48.42 -20.14 39.19
C VAL A 449 -47.69 -18.83 39.46
N LEU A 450 -47.12 -18.19 38.42
CA LEU A 450 -46.43 -16.90 38.55
C LEU A 450 -47.36 -15.74 38.90
N ASN A 451 -48.64 -15.81 38.56
CA ASN A 451 -49.66 -14.82 38.93
C ASN A 451 -50.14 -14.97 40.38
N ALA A 452 -49.92 -16.13 41.01
CA ALA A 452 -50.21 -16.37 42.42
C ALA A 452 -49.08 -15.88 43.35
N GLU A 453 -47.89 -15.64 42.81
CA GLU A 453 -46.70 -15.21 43.54
C GLU A 453 -46.28 -13.79 43.13
N THR A 454 -45.61 -13.06 44.03
CA THR A 454 -45.10 -11.71 43.78
C THR A 454 -43.60 -11.72 43.46
N GLY A 455 -43.10 -10.64 42.86
CA GLY A 455 -41.68 -10.44 42.58
C GLY A 455 -41.31 -10.40 41.09
N PRO A 456 -40.12 -9.84 40.77
CA PRO A 456 -39.62 -9.78 39.40
C PRO A 456 -39.30 -11.18 38.83
N ILE A 457 -39.50 -11.32 37.53
CA ILE A 457 -39.32 -12.56 36.77
C ILE A 457 -38.20 -12.32 35.74
N LEU A 458 -37.15 -13.14 35.78
CA LEU A 458 -36.06 -13.14 34.80
C LEU A 458 -36.14 -14.42 33.97
N ILE A 459 -36.15 -14.29 32.65
CA ILE A 459 -36.13 -15.44 31.74
C ILE A 459 -34.73 -15.53 31.12
N GLU A 460 -33.98 -16.57 31.47
CA GLU A 460 -32.63 -16.84 30.99
C GLU A 460 -32.66 -17.92 29.90
N GLY A 461 -32.08 -17.63 28.74
CA GLY A 461 -31.84 -18.63 27.69
C GLY A 461 -30.42 -19.16 27.72
N HIS A 462 -30.24 -20.47 27.52
CA HIS A 462 -28.93 -21.12 27.41
C HIS A 462 -28.82 -21.96 26.12
N THR A 463 -27.60 -22.13 25.63
CA THR A 463 -27.22 -22.97 24.49
C THR A 463 -26.17 -24.01 24.88
N ASP A 464 -25.87 -24.92 23.97
CA ASP A 464 -24.71 -25.81 24.10
C ASP A 464 -23.42 -25.10 23.64
N ASN A 465 -22.29 -25.82 23.70
CA ASN A 465 -20.98 -25.35 23.27
C ASN A 465 -20.73 -25.54 21.75
N VAL A 466 -21.74 -25.90 20.94
CA VAL A 466 -21.56 -26.10 19.51
C VAL A 466 -21.55 -24.71 18.84
N PRO A 467 -20.47 -24.35 18.11
CA PRO A 467 -20.40 -23.04 17.48
C PRO A 467 -21.46 -22.88 16.39
N VAL A 468 -22.13 -21.74 16.37
CA VAL A 468 -23.03 -21.39 15.26
C VAL A 468 -22.23 -21.18 13.98
N SER A 469 -22.65 -21.83 12.90
CA SER A 469 -22.09 -21.53 11.58
C SER A 469 -22.52 -20.11 11.23
N GLY A 470 -21.62 -19.12 11.31
CA GLY A 470 -21.88 -17.69 11.11
C GLY A 470 -22.46 -17.26 9.75
N ARG A 471 -23.00 -18.19 8.97
CA ARG A 471 -23.84 -17.99 7.78
C ARG A 471 -25.35 -17.94 8.10
N GLY A 472 -25.75 -18.16 9.35
CA GLY A 472 -27.15 -18.12 9.82
C GLY A 472 -27.62 -16.73 10.27
N ARG A 473 -28.89 -16.62 10.70
CA ARG A 473 -29.50 -15.37 11.20
C ARG A 473 -28.82 -14.82 12.48
N PHE A 474 -28.28 -15.71 13.30
CA PHE A 474 -27.63 -15.37 14.57
C PHE A 474 -26.11 -15.48 14.42
N LYS A 475 -25.38 -14.50 14.95
CA LYS A 475 -23.91 -14.43 14.80
C LYS A 475 -23.16 -15.23 15.86
N ASP A 476 -23.77 -15.44 17.03
CA ASP A 476 -23.20 -16.12 18.18
C ASP A 476 -24.28 -16.87 18.99
N ASN A 477 -23.81 -17.72 19.91
CA ASN A 477 -24.66 -18.49 20.83
C ASN A 477 -25.45 -17.59 21.78
N TYR A 478 -24.88 -16.43 22.16
CA TYR A 478 -25.55 -15.43 22.98
C TYR A 478 -26.86 -14.93 22.33
N GLN A 479 -26.82 -14.55 21.05
CA GLN A 479 -28.00 -14.06 20.32
C GLN A 479 -29.09 -15.13 20.16
N ILE A 480 -28.71 -16.41 20.01
CA ILE A 480 -29.68 -17.51 19.98
C ILE A 480 -30.36 -17.65 21.34
N SER A 481 -29.56 -17.61 22.40
CA SER A 481 -30.04 -17.75 23.78
C SER A 481 -30.98 -16.61 24.18
N ALA A 482 -30.64 -15.36 23.83
CA ALA A 482 -31.48 -14.18 24.05
C ALA A 482 -32.78 -14.24 23.23
N ALA A 483 -32.71 -14.61 21.94
CA ALA A 483 -33.89 -14.73 21.09
C ALA A 483 -34.85 -15.84 21.56
N ARG A 484 -34.34 -16.91 22.17
CA ARG A 484 -35.17 -17.95 22.80
C ARG A 484 -35.85 -17.45 24.07
N ALA A 485 -35.13 -16.72 24.93
CA ALA A 485 -35.71 -16.10 26.12
C ALA A 485 -36.82 -15.09 25.74
N GLU A 486 -36.59 -14.26 24.72
CA GLU A 486 -37.59 -13.35 24.15
C GLU A 486 -38.80 -14.09 23.58
N GLY A 487 -38.56 -15.23 22.90
CA GLY A 487 -39.64 -16.07 22.38
C GLY A 487 -40.55 -16.59 23.48
N VAL A 488 -39.98 -17.07 24.59
CA VAL A 488 -40.75 -17.54 25.76
C VAL A 488 -41.47 -16.37 26.43
N ALA A 489 -40.81 -15.22 26.60
CA ALA A 489 -41.42 -14.01 27.14
C ALA A 489 -42.61 -13.53 26.30
N GLY A 490 -42.52 -13.61 24.96
CA GLY A 490 -43.60 -13.23 24.05
C GLY A 490 -44.86 -14.07 24.22
N VAL A 491 -44.72 -15.33 24.66
CA VAL A 491 -45.86 -16.22 24.96
C VAL A 491 -46.40 -15.99 26.38
N LEU A 492 -45.53 -15.70 27.36
CA LEU A 492 -45.93 -15.52 28.76
C LEU A 492 -46.51 -14.14 29.06
N LYS A 493 -45.99 -13.06 28.46
CA LYS A 493 -46.43 -11.67 28.72
C LYS A 493 -47.94 -11.48 28.60
N PRO A 494 -48.65 -12.00 27.56
CA PRO A 494 -50.11 -11.87 27.45
C PRO A 494 -50.90 -12.63 28.52
N LEU A 495 -50.29 -13.59 29.20
CA LEU A 495 -50.93 -14.48 30.18
C LEU A 495 -50.71 -14.02 31.63
N LEU A 496 -49.80 -13.07 31.86
CA LEU A 496 -49.53 -12.49 33.18
C LEU A 496 -50.40 -11.26 33.44
N LYS A 497 -50.79 -11.09 34.72
CA LYS A 497 -51.51 -9.90 35.19
C LYS A 497 -50.66 -8.63 35.09
N ASP A 498 -49.36 -8.77 35.32
CA ASP A 498 -48.38 -7.69 35.18
C ASP A 498 -47.21 -8.14 34.29
N PRO A 499 -47.25 -7.79 32.99
CA PRO A 499 -46.19 -8.09 32.04
C PRO A 499 -44.88 -7.34 32.30
N ALA A 500 -44.90 -6.24 33.07
CA ALA A 500 -43.71 -5.44 33.37
C ALA A 500 -42.75 -6.17 34.32
N ARG A 501 -43.22 -7.22 34.99
CA ARG A 501 -42.40 -8.09 35.84
C ARG A 501 -41.38 -8.92 35.07
N ILE A 502 -41.53 -9.10 33.75
CA ILE A 502 -40.63 -9.95 32.94
C ILE A 502 -39.45 -9.17 32.38
N ALA A 503 -38.25 -9.60 32.72
CA ALA A 503 -36.99 -9.31 32.02
C ALA A 503 -36.48 -10.56 31.29
N THR A 504 -35.69 -10.38 30.23
CA THR A 504 -35.11 -11.47 29.43
C THR A 504 -33.61 -11.28 29.28
N GLU A 505 -32.83 -12.34 29.45
CA GLU A 505 -31.38 -12.36 29.29
C GLU A 505 -30.92 -13.58 28.50
N GLY A 506 -29.90 -13.40 27.66
CA GLY A 506 -29.20 -14.51 27.01
C GLY A 506 -27.93 -14.86 27.78
N ARG A 507 -27.71 -16.13 28.08
CA ARG A 507 -26.50 -16.62 28.77
C ARG A 507 -25.52 -17.35 27.84
N GLY A 508 -25.91 -17.56 26.58
CA GLY A 508 -25.09 -18.32 25.63
C GLY A 508 -24.76 -19.72 26.14
N GLU A 509 -23.50 -20.13 26.01
CA GLU A 509 -22.99 -21.43 26.47
C GLU A 509 -22.52 -21.43 27.93
N ASP A 510 -22.65 -20.30 28.62
CA ASP A 510 -22.25 -20.15 30.02
C ASP A 510 -23.23 -20.89 30.96
N ASP A 511 -22.72 -21.26 32.13
CA ASP A 511 -23.43 -22.04 33.16
C ASP A 511 -24.04 -23.37 32.64
N PRO A 512 -23.21 -24.31 32.12
CA PRO A 512 -23.67 -25.61 31.66
C PRO A 512 -24.14 -26.48 32.84
N VAL A 513 -25.31 -27.09 32.70
CA VAL A 513 -25.90 -28.02 33.69
C VAL A 513 -25.63 -29.49 33.36
N GLY A 514 -25.19 -29.78 32.14
CA GLY A 514 -24.85 -31.11 31.65
C GLY A 514 -23.47 -31.13 30.97
N ASP A 515 -22.91 -32.33 30.81
CA ASP A 515 -21.62 -32.52 30.15
C ASP A 515 -21.73 -32.22 28.64
N ASN A 516 -21.06 -31.15 28.21
CA ASN A 516 -20.98 -30.73 26.82
C ASN A 516 -20.30 -31.76 25.89
N ALA A 517 -19.63 -32.78 26.43
CA ALA A 517 -19.07 -33.88 25.64
C ALA A 517 -20.11 -34.94 25.24
N THR A 518 -21.29 -34.96 25.88
CA THR A 518 -22.33 -35.96 25.62
C THR A 518 -23.52 -35.34 24.87
N PRO A 519 -24.17 -36.06 23.93
CA PRO A 519 -25.38 -35.56 23.27
C PRO A 519 -26.49 -35.22 24.27
N ASP A 520 -26.62 -35.99 25.33
CA ASP A 520 -27.62 -35.78 26.39
C ASP A 520 -27.30 -34.54 27.23
N GLY A 521 -26.04 -34.31 27.58
CA GLY A 521 -25.62 -33.09 28.29
C GLY A 521 -25.75 -31.83 27.43
N GLN A 522 -25.44 -31.89 26.13
CA GLN A 522 -25.72 -30.79 25.20
C GLN A 522 -27.23 -30.51 25.05
N ALA A 523 -28.06 -31.56 25.08
CA ALA A 523 -29.52 -31.40 25.07
C ALA A 523 -30.03 -30.74 26.37
N ALA A 524 -29.42 -31.05 27.52
CA ALA A 524 -29.73 -30.42 28.80
C ALA A 524 -29.25 -28.96 28.88
N ASN A 525 -28.14 -28.61 28.22
CA ASN A 525 -27.59 -27.25 28.21
C ASN A 525 -28.39 -26.30 27.33
N ARG A 526 -29.00 -26.80 26.25
CA ARG A 526 -30.06 -26.10 25.54
C ARG A 526 -31.28 -26.06 26.47
N ARG A 527 -31.54 -24.95 27.14
CA ARG A 527 -32.69 -24.80 28.07
C ARG A 527 -33.10 -23.35 28.23
N VAL A 528 -34.28 -23.14 28.80
CA VAL A 528 -34.74 -21.83 29.27
C VAL A 528 -35.12 -21.97 30.73
N GLU A 529 -34.61 -21.06 31.56
CA GLU A 529 -34.93 -20.98 32.98
C GLU A 529 -35.80 -19.74 33.21
N ILE A 530 -36.91 -19.93 33.91
CA ILE A 530 -37.80 -18.84 34.33
C ILE A 530 -37.57 -18.66 35.83
N MET A 531 -36.91 -17.57 36.20
CA MET A 531 -36.47 -17.28 37.55
C MET A 531 -37.40 -16.27 38.21
N LEU A 532 -38.10 -16.69 39.27
CA LEU A 532 -38.90 -15.80 40.10
C LEU A 532 -38.10 -15.40 41.34
N ALA A 533 -38.01 -14.11 41.63
CA ALA A 533 -37.28 -13.65 42.80
C ALA A 533 -37.93 -14.14 44.11
N ARG A 534 -37.08 -14.51 45.07
CA ARG A 534 -37.52 -15.03 46.37
C ARG A 534 -38.06 -13.91 47.25
N GLU A 535 -39.07 -14.21 48.06
CA GLU A 535 -39.59 -13.29 49.06
C GLU A 535 -38.46 -12.75 49.95
N GLY A 536 -38.37 -11.42 50.06
CA GLY A 536 -37.34 -10.73 50.85
C GLY A 536 -36.00 -10.52 50.14
N THR A 537 -35.82 -10.94 48.89
CA THR A 537 -34.58 -10.70 48.11
C THR A 537 -34.70 -9.56 47.10
N TYR A 538 -35.88 -8.94 47.00
CA TYR A 538 -36.15 -7.78 46.17
C TYR A 538 -36.91 -6.73 46.98
N ASP A 539 -36.68 -5.46 46.67
CA ASP A 539 -37.50 -4.36 47.19
C ASP A 539 -38.90 -4.48 46.58
N ALA A 540 -39.84 -5.01 47.37
CA ALA A 540 -41.24 -5.04 46.96
C ALA A 540 -41.76 -3.60 46.87
N PRO A 541 -42.55 -3.21 45.83
CA PRO A 541 -43.28 -1.96 45.90
C PRO A 541 -44.22 -2.01 47.11
N THR A 542 -44.12 -1.01 47.98
CA THR A 542 -44.89 -0.93 49.22
C THR A 542 -46.40 -1.04 48.93
N PRO A 543 -47.22 -1.68 49.80
CA PRO A 543 -48.64 -1.92 49.56
C PRO A 543 -49.53 -0.68 49.26
N GLN A 544 -49.00 0.54 49.37
CA GLN A 544 -49.72 1.78 49.04
C GLN A 544 -49.74 2.11 47.54
N GLU A 545 -48.93 1.47 46.69
CA GLU A 545 -48.90 1.75 45.25
C GLU A 545 -49.88 0.93 44.40
N VAL A 546 -50.54 -0.09 44.97
CA VAL A 546 -51.44 -0.99 44.22
C VAL A 546 -52.93 -0.66 44.39
N ALA A 547 -53.24 0.42 45.11
CA ALA A 547 -54.60 0.92 45.30
C ALA A 547 -54.72 2.36 44.77
N ASN A 548 -54.64 2.51 43.44
CA ASN A 548 -55.19 3.66 42.71
C ASN A 548 -55.58 3.24 41.29
#